data_AF-A0A3N5W7U6-F1
#
_entry.id   AF-A0A3N5W7U6-F1
#
_cell.length_a   1.000
_cell.length_b   1.000
_cell.length_c   1.000
_cell.angle_alpha   90.00
_cell.angle_beta   90.00
_cell.angle_gamma   90.00
#
_symmetry.space_group_name_H-M   'P 1'
#
loop_
_entity.id
_entity.type
_entity.pdbx_description
1 polymer ?
#
loop_
_entity_poly.entity_id
_entity_poly.type
_entity_poly.pdbx_seq_one_letter_code
_entity_poly.pdbx_strand_id
1 'polypeptide(L)'
;EAVYLEVRAPFAGEIIERSAVSGERVEAGAPLFLLADRASIWAMLAIPETELASVRIGQAVEIEVDAFPGRTFEGELTWIAARVDERTRMVAARAELPNPDGLLRDRMFARGRIVTRGGARALLLPSGAVQKVNGRSLVFVELEPDLFEARAVYLGPEAGGRREVLLGLAANEPVVVERSFALKSQLLASRLGAGCADD
;
A
#
# COMPACT_ATOMS: atom_id res chain seq x y z
N GLU A 1 28.75 46.95 -32.18
CA GLU A 1 27.46 46.25 -32.32
C GLU A 1 27.12 45.66 -30.97
N ALA A 2 25.89 45.82 -30.48
CA ALA A 2 25.49 45.22 -29.21
C ALA A 2 25.23 43.73 -29.43
N VAL A 3 25.92 42.86 -28.69
CA VAL A 3 25.69 41.42 -28.72
C VAL A 3 24.64 41.10 -27.67
N TYR A 4 23.49 40.60 -28.10
CA TYR A 4 22.41 40.17 -27.22
C TYR A 4 22.50 38.66 -26.98
N LEU A 5 22.27 38.24 -25.74
CA LEU A 5 22.15 36.83 -25.36
C LEU A 5 20.70 36.56 -24.93
N GLU A 6 20.04 35.60 -25.58
CA GLU A 6 18.72 35.16 -25.16
C GLU A 6 18.83 34.11 -24.04
N VAL A 7 18.23 34.39 -22.90
CA VAL A 7 18.06 33.42 -21.82
C VAL A 7 16.65 32.83 -21.92
N ARG A 8 16.56 31.52 -22.13
CA ARG A 8 15.29 30.78 -22.26
C ARG A 8 15.05 29.92 -21.03
N ALA A 9 13.78 29.69 -20.72
CA ALA A 9 13.40 28.76 -19.67
C ALA A 9 13.90 27.34 -20.03
N PRO A 10 14.59 26.64 -19.11
CA PRO A 10 15.11 25.30 -19.39
C PRO A 10 14.02 24.21 -19.42
N PHE A 11 12.85 24.48 -18.86
CA PHE A 11 11.67 23.61 -18.85
C PHE A 11 10.38 24.44 -18.74
N ALA A 12 9.22 23.80 -18.90
CA ALA A 12 7.93 24.44 -18.70
C ALA A 12 7.65 24.60 -17.19
N GLY A 13 7.41 25.82 -16.71
CA GLY A 13 7.17 26.07 -15.29
C GLY A 13 6.64 27.48 -15.02
N GLU A 14 6.43 27.78 -13.75
CA GLU A 14 5.97 29.08 -13.27
C GLU A 14 7.15 29.85 -12.66
N ILE A 15 7.26 31.15 -12.97
CA ILE A 15 8.25 32.03 -12.34
C ILE A 15 7.78 32.30 -10.91
N ILE A 16 8.48 31.75 -9.92
CA ILE A 16 8.18 31.95 -8.50
C ILE A 16 8.97 33.12 -7.90
N GLU A 17 10.08 33.51 -8.53
CA GLU A 17 10.83 34.71 -8.16
C GLU A 17 11.42 35.38 -9.40
N ARG A 18 11.39 36.71 -9.43
CA ARG A 18 12.03 37.53 -10.45
C ARG A 18 13.01 38.48 -9.76
N SER A 19 14.30 38.22 -9.94
CA SER A 19 15.36 39.05 -9.36
C SER A 19 15.85 40.11 -10.35
N ALA A 20 15.72 39.88 -11.66
CA ALA A 20 16.17 40.81 -12.68
C ALA A 20 15.12 41.87 -13.08
N VAL A 21 15.51 43.14 -13.02
CA VAL A 21 14.70 44.29 -13.47
C VAL A 21 15.24 44.85 -14.79
N SER A 22 14.35 45.39 -15.63
CA SER A 22 14.76 46.03 -16.88
C SER A 22 15.64 47.26 -16.60
N GLY A 23 16.79 47.34 -17.26
CA GLY A 23 17.78 48.42 -17.07
C GLY A 23 18.80 48.17 -15.95
N GLU A 24 18.65 47.09 -15.20
CA GLU A 24 19.60 46.66 -14.18
C GLU A 24 20.82 45.97 -14.82
N ARG A 25 22.01 46.22 -14.26
CA ARG A 25 23.21 45.47 -14.61
C ARG A 25 23.23 44.17 -13.83
N VAL A 26 23.28 43.03 -14.53
CA VAL A 26 23.37 41.71 -13.93
C VAL A 26 24.82 41.24 -13.92
N GLU A 27 25.28 40.69 -12.79
CA GLU A 27 26.58 40.04 -12.70
C GLU A 27 26.52 38.59 -13.18
N ALA A 28 27.64 38.09 -13.72
CA ALA A 28 27.74 36.69 -14.12
C ALA A 28 27.52 35.76 -12.91
N GLY A 29 26.57 34.83 -13.03
CA GLY A 29 26.21 33.91 -11.96
C GLY A 29 25.08 34.41 -11.04
N ALA A 30 24.65 35.66 -11.17
CA ALA A 30 23.47 36.15 -10.45
C ALA A 30 22.18 35.50 -11.02
N PRO A 31 21.26 35.01 -10.16
CA PRO A 31 20.00 34.47 -10.62
C PRO A 31 19.14 35.57 -11.24
N LEU A 32 18.55 35.30 -12.41
CA LEU A 32 17.62 36.22 -13.08
C LEU A 32 16.17 35.94 -12.68
N PHE A 33 15.80 34.66 -12.70
CA PHE A 33 14.47 34.13 -12.42
C PHE A 33 14.59 32.78 -11.72
N LEU A 34 13.68 32.51 -10.80
CA LEU A 34 13.50 31.20 -10.20
C LEU A 34 12.25 30.57 -10.83
N LEU A 35 12.44 29.43 -11.50
CA LEU A 35 11.39 28.69 -12.18
C LEU A 35 11.06 27.43 -11.37
N ALA A 36 9.78 27.18 -11.12
CA ALA A 36 9.30 25.97 -10.49
C ALA A 36 8.36 25.21 -11.42
N ASP A 37 8.60 23.90 -11.57
CA ASP A 37 7.61 23.00 -12.15
C ASP A 37 6.61 22.63 -11.03
N ARG A 38 5.34 23.01 -11.21
CA ARG A 38 4.25 22.66 -10.29
C ARG A 38 3.40 21.50 -10.79
N ALA A 39 3.69 20.97 -11.97
CA ALA A 39 2.91 19.90 -12.59
C ALA A 39 3.05 18.58 -11.84
N SER A 40 4.16 18.36 -11.13
CA SER A 40 4.31 17.29 -10.15
C SER A 40 4.77 17.82 -8.79
N ILE A 41 4.41 17.09 -7.74
CA ILE A 41 4.87 17.37 -6.38
C ILE A 41 5.35 16.07 -5.74
N TRP A 42 6.30 16.20 -4.82
CA TRP A 42 6.81 15.07 -4.07
C TRP A 42 6.16 14.99 -2.69
N ALA A 43 5.62 13.82 -2.37
CA ALA A 43 5.25 13.46 -1.01
C ALA A 43 6.39 12.69 -0.35
N MET A 44 6.86 13.18 0.79
CA MET A 44 7.84 12.49 1.62
C MET A 44 7.10 11.59 2.61
N LEU A 45 7.38 10.29 2.57
CA LEU A 45 6.80 9.27 3.42
C LEU A 45 7.85 8.79 4.43
N ALA A 46 7.41 8.52 5.66
CA ALA A 46 8.23 7.86 6.68
C ALA A 46 7.67 6.45 6.90
N ILE A 47 8.48 5.45 6.56
CA ILE A 47 8.07 4.04 6.57
C ILE A 47 8.77 3.33 7.73
N PRO A 48 8.05 2.62 8.62
CA PRO A 48 8.67 1.80 9.64
C PRO A 48 9.58 0.73 9.02
N GLU A 49 10.76 0.52 9.60
CA GLU A 49 11.70 -0.50 9.10
C GLU A 49 11.08 -1.91 9.04
N THR A 50 10.11 -2.21 9.91
CA THR A 50 9.42 -3.50 9.98
C THR A 50 8.55 -3.79 8.75
N GLU A 51 8.13 -2.75 8.02
CA GLU A 51 7.27 -2.87 6.84
C GLU A 51 8.06 -2.81 5.52
N LEU A 52 9.33 -2.43 5.58
CA LEU A 52 10.19 -2.18 4.42
C LEU A 52 10.26 -3.36 3.44
N ALA A 53 10.17 -4.60 3.93
CA ALA A 53 10.21 -5.82 3.11
C ALA A 53 9.08 -5.88 2.05
N SER A 54 7.96 -5.22 2.32
CA SER A 54 6.79 -5.18 1.43
C SER A 54 6.78 -3.96 0.50
N VAL A 55 7.67 -3.00 0.73
CA VAL A 55 7.72 -1.74 -0.01
C VAL A 55 8.75 -1.82 -1.13
N ARG A 56 8.36 -1.41 -2.34
CA ARG A 56 9.21 -1.41 -3.54
C ARG A 56 8.95 -0.15 -4.36
N ILE A 57 10.01 0.35 -5.00
CA ILE A 57 9.90 1.42 -6.00
C ILE A 57 8.94 0.95 -7.12
N GLY A 58 8.10 1.86 -7.60
CA GLY A 58 7.06 1.59 -8.60
C GLY A 58 5.69 1.22 -8.03
N GLN A 59 5.55 1.12 -6.71
CA GLN A 59 4.25 0.88 -6.08
C GLN A 59 3.36 2.13 -6.15
N ALA A 60 2.06 1.90 -6.35
CA ALA A 60 1.06 2.96 -6.25
C ALA A 60 0.99 3.49 -4.82
N VAL A 61 0.89 4.81 -4.71
CA VAL A 61 0.77 5.52 -3.44
C VAL A 61 -0.49 6.37 -3.48
N GLU A 62 -1.33 6.19 -2.48
CA GLU A 62 -2.51 7.02 -2.26
C GLU A 62 -2.20 8.03 -1.15
N ILE A 63 -2.39 9.31 -1.44
CA ILE A 63 -2.16 10.41 -0.51
C ILE A 63 -3.50 11.09 -0.18
N GLU A 64 -3.77 11.28 1.09
CA GLU A 64 -4.86 12.12 1.60
C GLU A 64 -4.26 13.29 2.37
N VAL A 65 -4.66 14.52 2.04
CA VAL A 65 -4.21 15.73 2.75
C VAL A 65 -5.34 16.29 3.59
N ASP A 66 -5.02 16.81 4.77
CA ASP A 66 -6.03 17.33 5.70
C ASP A 66 -6.78 18.55 5.14
N ALA A 67 -6.18 19.27 4.18
CA ALA A 67 -6.80 20.39 3.48
C ALA A 67 -7.96 19.97 2.56
N PHE A 68 -8.01 18.70 2.12
CA PHE A 68 -9.05 18.17 1.24
C PHE A 68 -9.53 16.79 1.75
N PRO A 69 -10.25 16.74 2.89
CA PRO A 69 -10.72 15.48 3.47
C PRO A 69 -11.58 14.67 2.48
N GLY A 70 -11.34 13.37 2.39
CA GLY A 70 -12.06 12.47 1.49
C GLY A 70 -11.66 12.54 0.02
N ARG A 71 -10.69 13.40 -0.35
CA ARG A 71 -10.06 13.37 -1.67
C ARG A 71 -8.72 12.62 -1.59
N THR A 72 -8.56 11.62 -2.44
CA THR A 72 -7.31 10.87 -2.59
C THR A 72 -6.57 11.33 -3.83
N PHE A 73 -5.26 11.54 -3.69
CA PHE A 73 -4.34 11.86 -4.75
C PHE A 73 -3.46 10.63 -4.99
N GLU A 74 -3.45 10.13 -6.22
CA GLU A 74 -2.66 8.96 -6.58
C GLU A 74 -1.30 9.39 -7.12
N GLY A 75 -0.28 8.60 -6.79
CA GLY A 75 1.07 8.78 -7.28
C GLY A 75 1.86 7.47 -7.26
N GLU A 76 3.15 7.58 -7.49
CA GLU A 76 4.05 6.44 -7.59
C GLU A 76 5.25 6.61 -6.66
N LEU A 77 5.65 5.53 -5.98
CA LEU A 77 6.84 5.53 -5.15
C LEU A 77 8.10 5.52 -6.03
N THR A 78 8.80 6.65 -6.13
CA THR A 78 9.95 6.80 -7.04
C THR A 78 11.30 6.62 -6.35
N TRP A 79 11.35 6.70 -5.01
CA TRP A 79 12.60 6.57 -4.27
C TRP A 79 12.40 6.08 -2.84
N ILE A 80 13.35 5.29 -2.36
CA ILE A 80 13.44 4.81 -0.98
C ILE A 80 14.87 5.06 -0.51
N ALA A 81 15.02 5.63 0.68
CA ALA A 81 16.32 5.89 1.28
C ALA A 81 17.07 4.58 1.57
N ALA A 82 18.38 4.58 1.31
CA ALA A 82 19.25 3.44 1.60
C ALA A 82 19.60 3.30 3.10
N ARG A 83 19.18 4.25 3.93
CA ARG A 83 19.48 4.30 5.37
C ARG A 83 18.20 4.36 6.19
N VAL A 84 18.22 3.69 7.34
CA VAL A 84 17.22 3.85 8.39
C VAL A 84 17.66 5.01 9.29
N ASP A 85 16.73 5.87 9.66
CA ASP A 85 16.97 6.88 10.70
C ASP A 85 17.02 6.18 12.07
N GLU A 86 18.17 6.22 12.74
CA GLU A 86 18.41 5.49 13.99
C GLU A 86 17.51 5.94 15.14
N ARG A 87 17.09 7.22 15.14
CA ARG A 87 16.30 7.82 16.21
C ARG A 87 14.82 7.46 16.09
N THR A 88 14.31 7.41 14.87
CA THR A 88 12.88 7.18 14.59
C THR A 88 12.59 5.75 14.15
N ARG A 89 13.61 4.98 13.75
CA ARG A 89 13.50 3.65 13.12
C ARG A 89 12.63 3.67 11.85
N MET A 90 12.64 4.81 11.16
CA MET A 90 11.91 5.03 9.92
C MET A 90 12.86 5.15 8.73
N VAL A 91 12.40 4.72 7.57
CA VAL A 91 13.04 4.90 6.28
C VAL A 91 12.27 5.97 5.51
N ALA A 92 12.99 7.00 5.05
CA ALA A 92 12.39 8.01 4.20
C ALA A 92 12.12 7.42 2.80
N ALA A 93 10.97 7.73 2.24
CA ALA A 93 10.65 7.41 0.85
C ALA A 93 9.98 8.61 0.19
N ARG A 94 10.02 8.65 -1.14
CA ARG A 94 9.46 9.73 -1.94
C ARG A 94 8.48 9.15 -2.94
N ALA A 95 7.26 9.67 -2.91
CA ALA A 95 6.28 9.43 -3.95
C ALA A 95 6.13 10.69 -4.81
N GLU A 96 5.97 10.50 -6.11
CA GLU A 96 5.70 11.56 -7.06
C GLU A 96 4.22 11.57 -7.43
N LEU A 97 3.60 12.74 -7.34
CA LEU A 97 2.17 12.93 -7.60
C LEU A 97 1.97 13.98 -8.70
N PRO A 98 1.09 13.74 -9.67
CA PRO A 98 0.63 14.78 -10.57
C PRO A 98 -0.17 15.83 -9.78
N ASN A 99 0.08 17.10 -10.06
CA ASN A 99 -0.58 18.25 -9.46
C ASN A 99 -1.05 19.27 -10.52
N PRO A 100 -1.81 18.84 -11.56
CA PRO A 100 -2.21 19.71 -12.67
C PRO A 100 -3.07 20.90 -12.22
N ASP A 101 -3.88 20.70 -11.17
CA ASP A 101 -4.76 21.73 -10.62
C ASP A 101 -4.05 22.66 -9.61
N GLY A 102 -2.78 22.41 -9.28
CA GLY A 102 -2.01 23.19 -8.29
C GLY A 102 -2.57 23.14 -6.86
N LEU A 103 -3.36 22.11 -6.55
CA LEU A 103 -4.05 21.98 -5.25
C LEU A 103 -3.11 21.53 -4.13
N LEU A 104 -2.16 20.65 -4.46
CA LEU A 104 -1.14 20.21 -3.52
C LEU A 104 -0.05 21.29 -3.42
N ARG A 105 0.31 21.65 -2.19
CA ARG A 105 1.35 22.65 -1.90
C ARG A 105 2.43 22.05 -1.03
N ASP A 106 3.59 22.70 -1.04
CA ASP A 106 4.67 22.36 -0.14
C ASP A 106 4.23 22.47 1.33
N ARG A 107 4.87 21.67 2.19
CA ARG A 107 4.65 21.66 3.65
C ARG A 107 3.23 21.32 4.11
N MET A 108 2.37 20.82 3.24
CA MET A 108 1.11 20.20 3.64
C MET A 108 1.37 18.89 4.38
N PHE A 109 0.61 18.64 5.44
CA PHE A 109 0.56 17.34 6.09
C PHE A 109 -0.32 16.40 5.26
N ALA A 110 0.16 15.17 5.12
CA ALA A 110 -0.50 14.16 4.33
C ALA A 110 -0.38 12.78 4.98
N ARG A 111 -1.42 11.98 4.84
CA ARG A 111 -1.44 10.56 5.18
C ARG A 111 -1.25 9.77 3.89
N GLY A 112 -0.18 8.99 3.82
CA GLY A 112 0.13 8.17 2.67
C GLY A 112 -0.12 6.69 2.91
N ARG A 113 -0.69 6.01 1.91
CA ARG A 113 -0.88 4.56 1.87
C ARG A 113 -0.13 4.01 0.67
N ILE A 114 0.83 3.13 0.91
CA ILE A 114 1.57 2.43 -0.15
C ILE A 114 0.84 1.12 -0.44
N VAL A 115 0.48 0.90 -1.70
CA VAL A 115 -0.21 -0.31 -2.12
C VAL A 115 0.82 -1.42 -2.33
N THR A 116 1.06 -2.22 -1.28
CA THR A 116 2.14 -3.23 -1.26
C THR A 116 1.77 -4.55 -1.94
N ARG A 117 0.47 -4.79 -2.16
CA ARG A 117 -0.05 -5.94 -2.91
C ARG A 117 -1.08 -5.46 -3.94
N GLY A 118 -0.60 -5.28 -5.17
CA GLY A 118 -1.47 -5.15 -6.33
C GLY A 118 -2.07 -6.50 -6.66
N GLY A 119 -3.40 -6.62 -6.63
CA GLY A 119 -4.19 -7.35 -7.62
C GLY A 119 -3.84 -8.80 -7.97
N ALA A 120 -3.03 -9.53 -7.18
CA ALA A 120 -3.06 -10.98 -7.26
C ALA A 120 -4.50 -11.37 -6.93
N ARG A 121 -5.17 -12.11 -7.81
CA ARG A 121 -6.47 -12.70 -7.53
C ARG A 121 -6.30 -13.66 -6.35
N ALA A 122 -6.37 -13.10 -5.15
CA ALA A 122 -6.26 -13.81 -3.90
C ALA A 122 -7.67 -14.28 -3.54
N LEU A 123 -7.80 -15.56 -3.25
CA LEU A 123 -9.02 -16.08 -2.65
C LEU A 123 -9.08 -15.54 -1.21
N LEU A 124 -10.15 -14.82 -0.90
CA LEU A 124 -10.36 -14.26 0.43
C LEU A 124 -11.46 -15.03 1.13
N LEU A 125 -11.21 -15.39 2.39
CA LEU A 125 -12.22 -15.96 3.28
C LEU A 125 -12.44 -15.05 4.48
N PRO A 126 -13.67 -14.95 5.00
CA PRO A 126 -13.91 -14.36 6.31
C PRO A 126 -13.12 -15.10 7.40
N SER A 127 -12.48 -14.37 8.32
CA SER A 127 -11.68 -14.99 9.39
C SER A 127 -12.48 -15.98 10.25
N GLY A 128 -13.80 -15.76 10.41
CA GLY A 128 -14.71 -16.64 11.16
C GLY A 128 -14.97 -18.01 10.51
N ALA A 129 -14.70 -18.17 9.21
CA ALA A 129 -14.81 -19.45 8.52
C ALA A 129 -13.64 -20.40 8.84
N VAL A 130 -12.53 -19.85 9.34
CA VAL A 130 -11.30 -20.61 9.62
C VAL A 130 -11.38 -21.21 11.01
N GLN A 131 -11.28 -22.54 11.07
CA GLN A 131 -11.15 -23.29 12.31
C GLN A 131 -9.71 -23.75 12.52
N LYS A 132 -9.30 -23.87 13.79
CA LYS A 132 -8.00 -24.47 14.15
C LYS A 132 -8.21 -25.81 14.83
N VAL A 133 -7.59 -26.87 14.32
CA VAL A 133 -7.53 -28.19 14.96
C VAL A 133 -6.08 -28.66 14.95
N ASN A 134 -5.56 -29.05 16.11
CA ASN A 134 -4.16 -29.51 16.28
C ASN A 134 -3.13 -28.56 15.65
N GLY A 135 -3.32 -27.25 15.81
CA GLY A 135 -2.44 -26.21 15.26
C GLY A 135 -2.57 -25.97 13.75
N ARG A 136 -3.36 -26.76 13.02
CA ARG A 136 -3.62 -26.59 11.58
C ARG A 136 -4.89 -25.79 11.35
N SER A 137 -4.84 -24.91 10.35
CA SER A 137 -6.01 -24.18 9.86
C SER A 137 -6.81 -25.05 8.89
N LEU A 138 -8.12 -25.09 9.10
CA LEU A 138 -9.07 -25.81 8.25
C LEU A 138 -10.32 -24.98 8.05
N VAL A 139 -11.04 -25.33 6.99
CA VAL A 139 -12.34 -24.80 6.62
C VAL A 139 -13.28 -25.97 6.35
N PHE A 140 -14.57 -25.72 6.39
CA PHE A 140 -15.58 -26.70 5.99
C PHE A 140 -16.14 -26.27 4.63
N VAL A 141 -15.89 -27.10 3.61
CA VAL A 141 -16.43 -26.92 2.26
C VAL A 141 -17.72 -27.71 2.15
N GLU A 142 -18.79 -27.08 1.68
CA GLU A 142 -20.05 -27.77 1.42
C GLU A 142 -19.96 -28.48 0.06
N LEU A 143 -20.08 -29.81 0.05
CA LEU A 143 -20.08 -30.59 -1.18
C LEU A 143 -21.51 -30.78 -1.72
N GLU A 144 -22.44 -31.04 -0.81
CA GLU A 144 -23.87 -31.22 -1.04
C GLU A 144 -24.63 -30.70 0.19
N PRO A 145 -25.95 -30.47 0.12
CA PRO A 145 -26.74 -30.10 1.30
C PRO A 145 -26.50 -31.08 2.46
N ASP A 146 -26.11 -30.55 3.61
CA ASP A 146 -25.74 -31.29 4.83
C ASP A 146 -24.48 -32.19 4.74
N LEU A 147 -23.72 -32.14 3.64
CA LEU A 147 -22.44 -32.85 3.48
C LEU A 147 -21.26 -31.88 3.43
N PHE A 148 -20.42 -31.92 4.46
CA PHE A 148 -19.28 -31.01 4.62
C PHE A 148 -17.95 -31.75 4.65
N GLU A 149 -16.98 -31.25 3.90
CA GLU A 149 -15.60 -31.71 3.90
C GLU A 149 -14.73 -30.78 4.76
N ALA A 150 -14.03 -31.32 5.75
CA ALA A 150 -13.02 -30.58 6.50
C ALA A 150 -11.71 -30.53 5.71
N ARG A 151 -11.38 -29.37 5.13
CA ARG A 151 -10.20 -29.20 4.28
C ARG A 151 -9.14 -28.34 4.94
N ALA A 152 -7.91 -28.80 4.93
CA ALA A 152 -6.77 -28.02 5.41
C ALA A 152 -6.44 -26.88 4.45
N VAL A 153 -6.19 -25.69 4.98
CA VAL A 153 -5.87 -24.50 4.18
C VAL A 153 -4.60 -23.83 4.68
N TYR A 154 -3.83 -23.29 3.75
CA TYR A 154 -2.69 -22.41 4.05
C TYR A 154 -3.15 -20.98 3.85
N LEU A 155 -2.98 -20.16 4.89
CA LEU A 155 -3.52 -18.81 4.94
C LEU A 155 -2.39 -17.78 4.92
N GLY A 156 -2.62 -16.71 4.19
CA GLY A 156 -1.79 -15.52 4.16
C GLY A 156 -2.15 -14.54 5.29
N PRO A 157 -1.64 -13.30 5.20
CA PRO A 157 -1.96 -12.25 6.16
C PRO A 157 -3.46 -11.94 6.20
N GLU A 158 -3.88 -11.41 7.35
CA GLU A 158 -5.24 -10.98 7.60
C GLU A 158 -5.36 -9.47 7.42
N ALA A 159 -6.37 -9.03 6.67
CA ALA A 159 -6.66 -7.62 6.44
C ALA A 159 -8.17 -7.41 6.37
N GLY A 160 -8.70 -6.45 7.13
CA GLY A 160 -10.13 -6.10 7.12
C GLY A 160 -11.06 -7.26 7.50
N GLY A 161 -10.66 -8.13 8.43
CA GLY A 161 -11.47 -9.28 8.87
C GLY A 161 -11.56 -10.43 7.86
N ARG A 162 -10.71 -10.39 6.83
CA ARG A 162 -10.57 -11.44 5.82
C ARG A 162 -9.15 -11.97 5.81
N ARG A 163 -9.00 -13.26 5.50
CA ARG A 163 -7.72 -13.92 5.30
C ARG A 163 -7.57 -14.35 3.86
N GLU A 164 -6.37 -14.14 3.34
CA GLU A 164 -5.97 -14.71 2.06
C GLU A 164 -5.79 -16.22 2.19
N VAL A 165 -6.29 -16.96 1.20
CA VAL A 165 -6.04 -18.38 1.04
C VAL A 165 -4.93 -18.54 0.01
N LEU A 166 -3.81 -19.10 0.47
CA LEU A 166 -2.64 -19.39 -0.37
C LEU A 166 -2.78 -20.74 -1.06
N LEU A 167 -3.28 -21.75 -0.34
CA LEU A 167 -3.48 -23.12 -0.84
C LEU A 167 -4.65 -23.81 -0.12
N GLY A 168 -5.26 -24.78 -0.78
CA GLY A 168 -6.27 -25.68 -0.20
C GLY A 168 -7.71 -25.34 -0.54
N LEU A 169 -7.97 -24.29 -1.32
CA LEU A 169 -9.29 -23.99 -1.89
C LEU A 169 -9.18 -23.49 -3.32
N ALA A 170 -10.18 -23.84 -4.12
CA ALA A 170 -10.42 -23.28 -5.44
C ALA A 170 -11.39 -22.09 -5.37
N ALA A 171 -11.41 -21.29 -6.45
CA ALA A 171 -12.37 -20.21 -6.57
C ALA A 171 -13.81 -20.75 -6.63
N ASN A 172 -14.73 -20.06 -5.97
CA ASN A 172 -16.17 -20.35 -5.93
C ASN A 172 -16.58 -21.62 -5.18
N GLU A 173 -15.70 -22.22 -4.37
CA GLU A 173 -16.13 -23.30 -3.45
C GLU A 173 -16.95 -22.71 -2.29
N PRO A 174 -18.14 -23.25 -1.98
CA PRO A 174 -18.96 -22.79 -0.87
C PRO A 174 -18.31 -23.21 0.46
N VAL A 175 -17.96 -22.21 1.28
CA VAL A 175 -17.33 -22.42 2.59
C VAL A 175 -18.29 -21.97 3.69
N VAL A 176 -18.41 -22.81 4.71
CA VAL A 176 -19.24 -22.53 5.89
C VAL A 176 -18.60 -21.42 6.73
N VAL A 177 -19.27 -20.26 6.77
CA VAL A 177 -18.84 -19.11 7.57
C VAL A 177 -19.48 -19.13 8.96
N GLU A 178 -20.77 -19.43 9.03
CA GLU A 178 -21.54 -19.50 10.27
C GLU A 178 -21.60 -20.92 10.82
N ARG A 179 -21.57 -21.08 12.16
CA ARG A 179 -21.63 -22.39 12.84
C ARG A 179 -20.50 -23.37 12.48
N SER A 180 -19.40 -22.90 11.88
CA SER A 180 -18.19 -23.70 11.60
C SER A 180 -17.59 -24.37 12.86
N PHE A 181 -17.83 -23.78 14.04
CA PHE A 181 -17.48 -24.39 15.34
C PHE A 181 -18.28 -25.66 15.68
N ALA A 182 -19.56 -25.72 15.30
CA ALA A 182 -20.40 -26.89 15.53
C ALA A 182 -19.90 -28.08 14.70
N LEU A 183 -19.56 -27.84 13.43
CA LEU A 183 -18.94 -28.85 12.55
C LEU A 183 -17.58 -29.31 13.09
N LYS A 184 -16.75 -28.39 13.60
CA LYS A 184 -15.51 -28.75 14.31
C LYS A 184 -15.76 -29.66 15.50
N SER A 185 -16.77 -29.36 16.33
CA SER A 185 -17.12 -30.17 17.49
C SER A 185 -17.55 -31.58 17.09
N GLN A 186 -18.35 -31.72 16.03
CA GLN A 186 -18.75 -33.03 15.48
C GLN A 186 -17.57 -33.81 14.89
N LEU A 187 -16.66 -33.14 14.16
CA LEU A 187 -15.44 -33.75 13.63
C LEU A 187 -14.51 -34.28 14.73
N LEU A 188 -14.41 -33.56 15.86
CA LEU A 188 -13.64 -34.01 17.01
C LEU A 188 -14.34 -35.14 17.75
N ALA A 189 -15.66 -35.06 17.93
CA ALA A 189 -16.46 -36.10 18.56
C ALA A 189 -16.40 -37.45 17.81
N SER A 190 -16.45 -37.43 16.48
CA SER A 190 -16.34 -38.66 15.67
C SER A 190 -14.96 -39.31 15.78
N ARG A 191 -13.90 -38.54 16.04
CA ARG A 191 -12.53 -39.05 16.24
C ARG A 191 -12.27 -39.55 17.67
N LEU A 192 -13.02 -39.08 18.66
CA LEU A 192 -12.90 -39.53 20.05
C LEU A 192 -13.38 -40.99 20.24
N GLY A 193 -14.19 -41.52 19.32
CA GLY A 193 -14.62 -42.93 19.32
C GLY A 193 -13.61 -43.94 18.76
N ALA A 194 -12.46 -43.48 18.22
CA ALA A 194 -11.42 -44.34 17.64
C ALA A 194 -10.22 -44.57 18.59
N GLY A 195 -10.43 -44.43 19.90
CA GLY A 195 -9.45 -44.83 20.90
C GLY A 195 -9.35 -46.35 20.95
N CYS A 196 -8.31 -46.91 20.33
CA CYS A 196 -7.91 -48.30 20.53
C CYS A 196 -7.59 -48.49 22.02
N ALA A 197 -8.44 -49.27 22.70
CA ALA A 197 -8.05 -49.96 23.91
C ALA A 197 -7.29 -51.22 23.44
N ASP A 198 -5.98 -51.08 23.29
CA ASP A 198 -5.09 -52.24 23.23
C ASP A 198 -4.61 -52.48 24.67
N ASP A 199 -5.02 -53.62 25.22
CA ASP A 199 -4.54 -54.23 26.47
C ASP A 199 -3.07 -54.68 26.37
#